data_AF-A0A9J6GUM3-F1
#
_entry.id   AF-A0A9J6GUM3-F1
#
_cell.length_a   1.000
_cell.length_b   1.000
_cell.length_c   1.000
_cell.angle_alpha   90.00
_cell.angle_beta   90.00
_cell.angle_gamma   90.00
#
_symmetry.space_group_name_H-M   'P 1'
#
loop_
_entity.id
_entity.type
_entity.pdbx_description
1 polymer ?
#
loop_
_entity_poly.entity_id
_entity_poly.type
_entity_poly.pdbx_seq_one_letter_code
_entity_poly.pdbx_strand_id
1 'polypeptide(L)'
;MHKKTTQQITRIIRRIPRNKTGMTEEDTLRLVRALVVSRVAYSLPYHRLNKQEIDQIETILRGAYKTAIGLSQCTATSKLQKLGVTNTFEEIKEATLIAHKQRLQLTRTGRAILERVGTPADKLHIANKVDLDKDIRRKLFISPIPRHMDKTAHQGRRKARTAYLEKKLHGDPNTLYTDAAIYTNNRDAVAAVIYSDHNLIECLTIKNTNPEEAEAAAIALGFTHGERQQSSPAHNYGLPASML
;
A
#
# COMPACT_ATOMS: atom_id res chain seq x y z
N MET A 1 1.17 1.48 33.33
CA MET A 1 -0.30 1.35 33.23
C MET A 1 -0.75 0.47 32.04
N HIS A 2 0.01 0.37 30.94
CA HIS A 2 -0.40 -0.37 29.73
C HIS A 2 -0.45 -1.91 29.83
N LYS A 3 0.44 -2.54 30.62
CA LYS A 3 0.55 -4.02 30.69
C LYS A 3 -0.72 -4.72 31.17
N LYS A 4 -1.41 -4.18 32.19
CA LYS A 4 -2.67 -4.74 32.73
C LYS A 4 -3.79 -4.65 31.71
N THR A 5 -3.94 -3.51 31.04
CA THR A 5 -4.96 -3.30 30.01
C THR A 5 -4.72 -4.20 28.80
N THR A 6 -3.48 -4.35 28.34
CA THR A 6 -3.23 -5.25 27.20
C THR A 6 -3.38 -6.71 27.57
N GLN A 7 -3.07 -7.12 28.81
CA GLN A 7 -3.40 -8.46 29.30
C GLN A 7 -4.91 -8.71 29.35
N GLN A 8 -5.71 -7.70 29.74
CA GLN A 8 -7.18 -7.78 29.68
C GLN A 8 -7.68 -7.88 28.23
N ILE A 9 -7.14 -7.07 27.31
CA ILE A 9 -7.47 -7.13 25.89
C ILE A 9 -7.06 -8.48 25.29
N THR A 10 -5.88 -9.01 25.60
CA THR A 10 -5.44 -10.34 25.17
C THR A 10 -6.34 -11.45 25.72
N ARG A 11 -6.83 -11.33 26.97
CA ARG A 11 -7.82 -12.27 27.54
C ARG A 11 -9.16 -12.19 26.81
N ILE A 12 -9.61 -10.99 26.44
CA ILE A 12 -10.83 -10.78 25.63
C ILE A 12 -10.64 -11.42 24.25
N ILE A 13 -9.54 -11.11 23.57
CA ILE A 13 -9.19 -11.66 22.25
C ILE A 13 -9.01 -13.18 22.30
N ARG A 14 -8.57 -13.76 23.42
CA ARG A 14 -8.49 -15.23 23.61
C ARG A 14 -9.84 -15.87 23.88
N ARG A 15 -10.79 -15.15 24.49
CA ARG A 15 -12.11 -15.66 24.86
C ARG A 15 -13.10 -15.61 23.70
N ILE A 16 -13.01 -14.58 22.86
CA ILE A 16 -13.89 -14.33 21.70
C ILE A 16 -13.91 -15.50 20.69
N PRO A 17 -12.78 -16.03 20.20
CA PRO A 17 -12.77 -17.13 19.22
C PRO A 17 -13.11 -18.50 19.82
N ARG A 18 -13.22 -18.62 21.16
CA ARG A 18 -13.48 -19.90 21.81
C ARG A 18 -14.93 -20.39 21.63
N ASN A 19 -15.84 -19.49 21.26
CA ASN A 19 -17.18 -19.84 20.78
C ASN A 19 -17.12 -20.04 19.25
N LYS A 20 -17.13 -21.31 18.85
CA LYS A 20 -16.79 -21.83 17.51
C LYS A 20 -17.73 -21.47 16.35
N THR A 21 -18.57 -20.43 16.43
CA THR A 21 -19.70 -20.24 15.51
C THR A 21 -19.74 -18.93 14.74
N GLY A 22 -18.62 -18.19 14.57
CA GLY A 22 -18.69 -17.06 13.62
C GLY A 22 -17.44 -16.25 13.30
N MET A 23 -16.38 -16.23 14.11
CA MET A 23 -15.21 -15.39 13.82
C MET A 23 -14.10 -16.15 13.11
N THR A 24 -13.72 -15.66 11.93
CA THR A 24 -12.58 -16.18 11.16
C THR A 24 -11.24 -15.69 11.75
N GLU A 25 -10.13 -16.32 11.34
CA GLU A 25 -8.79 -15.83 11.68
C GLU A 25 -8.63 -14.35 11.28
N GLU A 26 -9.14 -13.96 10.11
CA GLU A 26 -9.08 -12.57 9.66
C GLU A 26 -9.82 -11.62 10.62
N ASP A 27 -10.98 -12.01 11.12
CA ASP A 27 -11.77 -11.19 12.04
C ASP A 27 -11.06 -11.03 13.40
N THR A 28 -10.41 -12.08 13.89
CA THR A 28 -9.61 -11.99 15.12
C THR A 28 -8.38 -11.09 14.94
N LEU A 29 -7.73 -11.13 13.77
CA LEU A 29 -6.64 -10.23 13.42
C LEU A 29 -7.12 -8.78 13.29
N ARG A 30 -8.32 -8.55 12.76
CA ARG A 30 -8.96 -7.22 12.74
C ARG A 30 -9.18 -6.70 14.15
N LEU A 31 -9.63 -7.53 15.09
CA LEU A 31 -9.76 -7.14 16.50
C LEU A 31 -8.42 -6.76 17.15
N VAL A 32 -7.35 -7.54 16.92
CA VAL A 32 -6.01 -7.19 17.42
C VAL A 32 -5.58 -5.82 16.90
N ARG A 33 -5.78 -5.56 15.60
CA ARG A 33 -5.46 -4.27 15.00
C ARG A 33 -6.28 -3.13 15.61
N ALA A 34 -7.59 -3.34 15.76
CA ALA A 34 -8.51 -2.32 16.25
C ALA A 34 -8.34 -2.01 17.75
N LEU A 35 -7.93 -2.98 18.58
CA LEU A 35 -7.86 -2.81 20.04
C LEU A 35 -6.43 -2.66 20.57
N VAL A 36 -5.48 -3.41 20.04
CA VAL A 36 -4.09 -3.42 20.54
C VAL A 36 -3.23 -2.45 19.74
N VAL A 37 -3.21 -2.59 18.41
CA VAL A 37 -2.34 -1.76 17.54
C VAL A 37 -2.77 -0.31 17.59
N SER A 38 -4.07 -0.02 17.54
CA SER A 38 -4.59 1.35 17.66
C SER A 38 -4.13 2.06 18.94
N ARG A 39 -4.13 1.35 20.08
CA ARG A 39 -3.69 1.89 21.38
C ARG A 39 -2.19 2.13 21.41
N VAL A 40 -1.40 1.22 20.84
CA VAL A 40 0.04 1.38 20.71
C VAL A 40 0.35 2.59 19.82
N ALA A 41 -0.25 2.67 18.63
CA ALA A 41 -0.03 3.75 17.67
C ALA A 41 -0.49 5.13 18.17
N TYR A 42 -1.51 5.18 19.04
CA TYR A 42 -2.07 6.46 19.47
C TYR A 42 -1.15 7.27 20.40
N SER A 43 -0.47 6.64 21.35
CA SER A 43 0.31 7.38 22.37
C SER A 43 1.80 7.09 22.33
N LEU A 44 2.20 5.84 22.07
CA LEU A 44 3.57 5.40 22.26
C LEU A 44 4.59 5.99 21.27
N PRO A 45 4.25 6.32 20.01
CA PRO A 45 5.17 6.96 19.08
C PRO A 45 5.76 8.29 19.56
N TYR A 46 5.08 9.01 20.47
CA TYR A 46 5.48 10.34 20.95
C TYR A 46 6.31 10.30 22.23
N HIS A 47 6.45 9.13 22.86
CA HIS A 47 7.24 8.98 24.07
C HIS A 47 8.68 8.62 23.76
N ARG A 48 9.60 9.12 24.60
CA ARG A 48 11.00 8.68 24.61
C ARG A 48 11.07 7.34 25.34
N LEU A 49 10.93 6.25 24.58
CA LEU A 49 10.97 4.90 25.10
C LEU A 49 12.40 4.38 25.15
N ASN A 50 12.74 3.67 26.22
CA ASN A 50 13.99 2.93 26.30
C ASN A 50 13.88 1.58 25.57
N LYS A 51 15.03 0.92 25.34
CA LYS A 51 15.06 -0.37 24.62
C LYS A 51 14.21 -1.45 25.31
N GLN A 52 14.20 -1.48 26.64
CA GLN A 52 13.44 -2.47 27.41
C GLN A 52 11.93 -2.27 27.24
N GLU A 53 11.46 -1.02 27.20
CA GLU A 53 10.06 -0.67 26.97
C GLU A 53 9.62 -1.05 25.56
N ILE A 54 10.48 -0.82 24.56
CA ILE A 54 10.25 -1.25 23.18
C ILE A 54 10.10 -2.78 23.13
N ASP A 55 11.04 -3.52 23.74
CA ASP A 55 11.00 -4.99 23.78
C ASP A 55 9.74 -5.51 24.49
N GLN A 56 9.26 -4.81 25.52
CA GLN A 56 8.01 -5.12 26.20
C GLN A 56 6.79 -4.91 25.29
N ILE A 57 6.73 -3.78 24.56
CA ILE A 57 5.66 -3.47 23.61
C ILE A 57 5.63 -4.52 22.49
N GLU A 58 6.79 -4.86 21.93
CA GLU A 58 6.86 -5.90 20.92
C GLU A 58 6.42 -7.26 21.45
N THR A 59 6.80 -7.61 22.68
CA THR A 59 6.35 -8.87 23.30
C THR A 59 4.83 -8.91 23.45
N ILE A 60 4.23 -7.78 23.82
CA ILE A 60 2.79 -7.62 23.90
C ILE A 60 2.13 -7.78 22.52
N LEU A 61 2.65 -7.11 21.49
CA LEU A 61 2.15 -7.21 20.11
C LEU A 61 2.25 -8.65 19.62
N ARG A 62 3.43 -9.27 19.72
CA ARG A 62 3.67 -10.67 19.33
C ARG A 62 2.71 -11.62 20.05
N GLY A 63 2.51 -11.43 21.35
CA GLY A 63 1.58 -12.25 22.13
C GLY A 63 0.12 -12.11 21.70
N ALA A 64 -0.32 -10.90 21.37
CA ALA A 64 -1.67 -10.64 20.86
C ALA A 64 -1.88 -11.28 19.48
N TYR A 65 -0.92 -11.11 18.56
CA TYR A 65 -0.99 -11.72 17.24
C TYR A 65 -0.97 -13.24 17.29
N LYS A 66 -0.05 -13.85 18.05
CA LYS A 66 -0.02 -15.32 18.27
C LYS A 66 -1.35 -15.84 18.77
N THR A 67 -1.99 -15.11 19.69
CA THR A 67 -3.30 -15.48 20.24
C THR A 67 -4.39 -15.45 19.19
N ALA A 68 -4.42 -14.43 18.32
CA ALA A 68 -5.43 -14.31 17.26
C ALA A 68 -5.35 -15.45 16.25
N ILE A 69 -4.14 -15.83 15.83
CA ILE A 69 -3.91 -16.91 14.87
C ILE A 69 -3.86 -18.31 15.52
N GLY A 70 -4.22 -18.42 16.81
CA GLY A 70 -4.27 -19.71 17.52
C GLY A 70 -2.91 -20.37 17.82
N LEU A 71 -1.80 -19.63 17.68
CA LEU A 71 -0.45 -20.14 17.98
C LEU A 71 -0.14 -20.10 19.48
N SER A 72 0.67 -21.06 19.93
CA SER A 72 1.21 -21.06 21.29
C SER A 72 2.09 -19.84 21.54
N GLN A 73 2.08 -19.31 22.76
CA GLN A 73 2.92 -18.18 23.16
C GLN A 73 4.42 -18.49 23.03
N CYS A 74 4.79 -19.77 23.15
CA CYS A 74 6.15 -20.28 23.00
C CYS A 74 6.63 -20.38 21.54
N THR A 75 5.76 -20.10 20.56
CA THR A 75 6.14 -20.20 19.14
C THR A 75 7.32 -19.26 18.82
N ALA A 76 8.30 -19.76 18.08
CA ALA A 76 9.50 -18.99 17.72
C ALA A 76 9.14 -17.68 17.01
N THR A 77 9.67 -16.56 17.53
CA THR A 77 9.42 -15.21 17.00
C THR A 77 9.87 -15.05 15.55
N SER A 78 11.00 -15.68 15.19
CA SER A 78 11.53 -15.67 13.82
C SER A 78 10.55 -16.29 12.81
N LYS A 79 9.83 -17.35 13.19
CA LYS A 79 8.80 -17.96 12.34
C LYS A 79 7.59 -17.03 12.19
N LEU A 80 7.16 -16.37 13.27
CA LEU A 80 6.05 -15.41 13.24
C LEU A 80 6.35 -14.22 12.32
N GLN A 81 7.56 -13.66 12.41
CA GLN A 81 8.00 -12.56 11.55
C GLN A 81 8.05 -12.98 10.07
N LYS A 82 8.51 -14.22 9.78
CA LYS A 82 8.50 -14.78 8.41
C LYS A 82 7.09 -14.84 7.81
N LEU A 83 6.07 -15.17 8.62
CA LEU A 83 4.67 -15.17 8.16
C LEU A 83 4.21 -13.77 7.73
N GLY A 84 4.77 -12.71 8.32
CA GLY A 84 4.42 -11.34 7.92
C GLY A 84 3.01 -10.96 8.28
N VAL A 85 2.52 -11.42 9.41
CA VAL A 85 1.19 -11.05 9.90
C VAL A 85 1.28 -9.84 10.85
N THR A 86 2.51 -9.54 11.33
CA THR A 86 2.79 -8.59 12.39
C THR A 86 3.73 -7.49 11.92
N ASN A 87 3.42 -6.23 12.23
CA ASN A 87 4.38 -5.13 12.15
C ASN A 87 5.21 -5.05 13.42
N THR A 88 6.45 -4.61 13.30
CA THR A 88 7.28 -4.23 14.46
C THR A 88 6.77 -2.93 15.09
N PHE A 89 7.20 -2.64 16.32
CA PHE A 89 6.82 -1.37 16.96
C PHE A 89 7.41 -0.17 16.21
N GLU A 90 8.66 -0.29 15.73
CA GLU A 90 9.30 0.79 14.99
C GLU A 90 8.59 1.08 13.67
N GLU A 91 8.18 0.04 12.93
CA GLU A 91 7.35 0.20 11.72
C GLU A 91 6.03 0.93 12.01
N ILE A 92 5.35 0.58 13.11
CA ILE A 92 4.10 1.24 13.52
C ILE A 92 4.36 2.71 13.86
N LYS A 93 5.44 2.99 14.58
CA LYS A 93 5.84 4.34 14.98
C LYS A 93 6.18 5.19 13.76
N GLU A 94 7.03 4.70 12.87
CA GLU A 94 7.40 5.38 11.62
C GLU A 94 6.16 5.65 10.75
N ALA A 95 5.32 4.64 10.52
CA ALA A 95 4.11 4.80 9.73
C ALA A 95 3.15 5.86 10.31
N THR A 96 3.04 5.91 11.65
CA THR A 96 2.21 6.91 12.34
C THR A 96 2.79 8.32 12.18
N LEU A 97 4.09 8.48 12.36
CA LEU A 97 4.78 9.78 12.23
C LEU A 97 4.72 10.30 10.79
N ILE A 98 4.90 9.44 9.80
CA ILE A 98 4.79 9.78 8.37
C ILE A 98 3.36 10.26 8.06
N ALA A 99 2.33 9.52 8.47
CA ALA A 99 0.94 9.89 8.25
C ALA A 99 0.60 11.26 8.89
N HIS A 100 1.15 11.54 10.08
CA HIS A 100 0.98 12.82 10.74
C HIS A 100 1.69 13.96 10.01
N LYS A 101 2.93 13.74 9.55
CA LYS A 101 3.67 14.72 8.75
C LYS A 101 2.89 15.06 7.47
N GLN A 102 2.43 14.04 6.74
CA GLN A 102 1.63 14.22 5.53
C GLN A 102 0.36 15.02 5.80
N ARG A 103 -0.37 14.70 6.88
CA ARG A 103 -1.58 15.46 7.26
C ARG A 103 -1.29 16.92 7.57
N LEU A 104 -0.17 17.22 8.24
CA LEU A 104 0.22 18.60 8.54
C LEU A 104 0.55 19.38 7.27
N GLN A 105 1.19 18.74 6.28
CA GLN A 105 1.54 19.36 5.00
C GLN A 105 0.31 19.86 4.23
N LEU A 106 -0.86 19.22 4.39
CA LEU A 106 -2.10 19.59 3.70
C LEU A 106 -2.67 20.95 4.16
N THR A 107 -2.31 21.43 5.36
CA THR A 107 -2.92 22.64 5.94
C THR A 107 -1.91 23.78 6.00
N ARG A 108 -2.38 25.03 5.87
CA ARG A 108 -1.51 26.21 6.02
C ARG A 108 -0.88 26.30 7.41
N THR A 109 -1.68 26.06 8.45
CA THR A 109 -1.23 26.07 9.85
C THR A 109 -0.26 24.93 10.14
N GLY A 110 -0.54 23.72 9.66
CA GLY A 110 0.36 22.57 9.81
C GLY A 110 1.71 22.77 9.12
N ARG A 111 1.73 23.41 7.95
CA ARG A 111 2.98 23.81 7.28
C ARG A 111 3.81 24.79 8.10
N ALA A 112 3.19 25.82 8.67
CA ALA A 112 3.90 26.77 9.54
C ALA A 112 4.49 26.08 10.79
N ILE A 113 3.79 25.09 11.35
CA ILE A 113 4.31 24.27 12.47
C ILE A 113 5.53 23.46 12.02
N LEU A 114 5.45 22.80 10.86
CA LEU A 114 6.54 22.00 10.29
C LEU A 114 7.81 22.85 10.05
N GLU A 115 7.65 24.06 9.53
CA GLU A 115 8.76 25.02 9.37
C GLU A 115 9.38 25.39 10.71
N ARG A 116 8.56 25.66 11.74
CA ARG A 116 9.04 26.02 13.09
C ARG A 116 9.76 24.88 13.79
N VAL A 117 9.37 23.64 13.55
CA VAL A 117 10.01 22.43 14.12
C VAL A 117 11.28 22.06 13.33
N GLY A 118 11.64 22.80 12.29
CA GLY A 118 12.83 22.55 11.48
C GLY A 118 12.69 21.35 10.54
N THR A 119 11.45 20.92 10.27
CA THR A 119 11.15 19.84 9.32
C THR A 119 10.27 20.39 8.21
N PRO A 120 10.81 21.25 7.31
CA PRO A 120 10.01 21.97 6.33
C PRO A 120 9.17 21.02 5.47
N ALA A 121 7.97 21.46 5.10
CA ALA A 121 7.11 20.71 4.21
C ALA A 121 7.80 20.51 2.85
N ASP A 122 7.73 19.28 2.33
CA ASP A 122 8.25 18.97 1.00
C ASP A 122 7.42 19.71 -0.03
N LYS A 123 7.95 20.81 -0.57
CA LYS A 123 7.22 21.71 -1.50
C LYS A 123 6.69 20.98 -2.74
N LEU A 124 7.29 19.84 -3.10
CA LEU A 124 6.90 19.00 -4.23
C LEU A 124 5.60 18.20 -3.99
N HIS A 125 5.31 17.79 -2.74
CA HIS A 125 4.04 17.12 -2.42
C HIS A 125 2.86 18.09 -2.28
N ILE A 126 3.11 19.40 -2.42
CA ILE A 126 2.11 20.48 -2.41
C ILE A 126 1.60 20.78 -3.83
N ALA A 127 1.90 19.93 -4.82
CA ALA A 127 1.22 20.01 -6.12
C ALA A 127 -0.29 20.07 -5.87
N ASN A 128 -0.99 20.99 -6.55
CA ASN A 128 -2.43 21.21 -6.42
C ASN A 128 -3.16 19.91 -6.82
N LYS A 129 -3.31 18.99 -5.87
CA LYS A 129 -4.09 17.77 -6.06
C LYS A 129 -5.53 18.22 -6.20
N VAL A 130 -6.01 18.19 -7.44
CA VAL A 130 -7.42 18.42 -7.74
C VAL A 130 -8.15 17.11 -7.44
N ASP A 131 -9.27 17.20 -6.74
CA ASP A 131 -10.13 16.03 -6.56
C ASP A 131 -10.61 15.55 -7.93
N LEU A 132 -10.51 14.25 -8.19
CA LEU A 132 -11.08 13.66 -9.39
C LEU A 132 -12.60 13.85 -9.38
N ASP A 133 -13.14 14.14 -10.55
CA ASP A 133 -14.58 14.18 -10.75
C ASP A 133 -15.23 12.86 -10.32
N LYS A 134 -16.44 12.95 -9.74
CA LYS A 134 -17.13 11.82 -9.11
C LYS A 134 -17.39 10.69 -10.11
N ASP A 135 -17.68 11.02 -11.37
CA ASP A 135 -17.98 10.04 -12.39
C ASP A 135 -16.73 9.26 -12.82
N ILE A 136 -15.57 9.93 -12.90
CA ILE A 136 -14.29 9.27 -13.15
C ILE A 136 -13.91 8.38 -11.96
N ARG A 137 -14.03 8.92 -10.75
CA ARG A 137 -13.67 8.20 -9.52
C ARG A 137 -14.45 6.89 -9.35
N ARG A 138 -15.73 6.86 -9.74
CA ARG A 138 -16.57 5.64 -9.66
C ARG A 138 -16.11 4.52 -10.61
N LYS A 139 -15.42 4.86 -11.70
CA LYS A 139 -14.90 3.89 -12.68
C LYS A 139 -13.54 3.32 -12.26
N LEU A 140 -12.85 3.92 -11.30
CA LEU A 140 -11.54 3.47 -10.83
C LEU A 140 -11.67 2.42 -9.72
N PHE A 141 -11.25 1.19 -10.02
CA PHE A 141 -11.16 0.12 -9.03
C PHE A 141 -9.73 -0.03 -8.52
N ILE A 142 -9.45 0.57 -7.37
CA ILE A 142 -8.12 0.51 -6.74
C ILE A 142 -8.04 -0.73 -5.84
N SER A 143 -7.16 -1.67 -6.17
CA SER A 143 -6.86 -2.79 -5.29
C SER A 143 -6.18 -2.29 -4.00
N PRO A 144 -6.50 -2.88 -2.83
CA PRO A 144 -5.88 -2.46 -1.57
C PRO A 144 -4.36 -2.63 -1.63
N ILE A 145 -3.65 -1.63 -1.10
CA ILE A 145 -2.18 -1.66 -1.04
C ILE A 145 -1.74 -2.88 -0.23
N PRO A 146 -0.81 -3.71 -0.78
CA PRO A 146 -0.27 -4.85 -0.05
C PRO A 146 0.32 -4.44 1.30
N ARG A 147 -0.16 -5.08 2.37
CA ARG A 147 0.39 -4.86 3.71
C ARG A 147 1.70 -5.62 3.89
N HIS A 148 2.58 -5.07 4.72
CA HIS A 148 3.83 -5.71 5.12
C HIS A 148 4.73 -6.04 3.92
N MET A 149 4.84 -5.09 2.98
CA MET A 149 5.68 -5.09 1.78
C MET A 149 6.77 -4.01 1.90
N ASP A 150 7.86 -4.34 2.59
CA ASP A 150 9.07 -3.51 2.60
C ASP A 150 9.92 -3.78 1.35
N LYS A 151 10.64 -2.75 0.87
CA LYS A 151 11.47 -2.79 -0.34
C LYS A 151 12.65 -3.76 -0.20
N THR A 152 13.20 -3.92 0.99
CA THR A 152 14.42 -4.70 1.23
C THR A 152 14.13 -6.04 1.91
N ALA A 153 13.25 -6.08 2.91
CA ALA A 153 13.08 -7.24 3.78
C ALA A 153 12.15 -8.35 3.21
N HIS A 154 11.34 -8.06 2.18
CA HIS A 154 10.23 -8.94 1.79
C HIS A 154 10.21 -9.39 0.32
N GLN A 155 11.38 -9.67 -0.25
CA GLN A 155 11.53 -10.06 -1.66
C GLN A 155 10.68 -11.27 -2.06
N GLY A 156 10.64 -12.33 -1.25
CA GLY A 156 9.88 -13.55 -1.57
C GLY A 156 8.37 -13.29 -1.72
N ARG A 157 7.82 -12.40 -0.90
CA ARG A 157 6.41 -12.03 -0.99
C ARG A 157 6.11 -11.15 -2.20
N ARG A 158 7.03 -10.25 -2.57
CA ARG A 158 6.90 -9.48 -3.83
C ARG A 158 6.84 -10.42 -5.03
N LYS A 159 7.74 -11.41 -5.09
CA LYS A 159 7.73 -12.44 -6.15
C LYS A 159 6.40 -13.22 -6.19
N ALA A 160 5.92 -13.70 -5.04
CA ALA A 160 4.64 -14.42 -4.98
C ALA A 160 3.45 -13.54 -5.39
N ARG A 161 3.48 -12.25 -5.06
CA ARG A 161 2.45 -11.28 -5.46
C ARG A 161 2.48 -11.02 -6.97
N THR A 162 3.66 -10.84 -7.56
CA THR A 162 3.83 -10.70 -9.00
C THR A 162 3.26 -11.93 -9.72
N ALA A 163 3.67 -13.14 -9.32
CA ALA A 163 3.17 -14.37 -9.91
C ALA A 163 1.64 -14.53 -9.79
N TYR A 164 1.05 -14.10 -8.67
CA TYR A 164 -0.41 -14.08 -8.52
C TYR A 164 -1.08 -13.08 -9.45
N LEU A 165 -0.53 -11.85 -9.59
CA LEU A 165 -1.08 -10.81 -10.45
C LEU A 165 -0.96 -11.21 -11.93
N GLU A 166 0.19 -11.75 -12.32
CA GLU A 166 0.39 -12.37 -13.63
C GLU A 166 -0.68 -13.44 -13.83
N LYS A 167 -0.76 -14.49 -13.01
CA LYS A 167 -1.76 -15.54 -13.19
C LYS A 167 -3.21 -15.03 -13.26
N LYS A 168 -3.55 -13.96 -12.52
CA LYS A 168 -4.91 -13.40 -12.48
C LYS A 168 -5.24 -12.57 -13.72
N LEU A 169 -4.28 -11.83 -14.25
CA LEU A 169 -4.46 -10.87 -15.36
C LEU A 169 -3.95 -11.43 -16.71
N HIS A 170 -3.19 -12.51 -16.67
CA HIS A 170 -2.60 -13.18 -17.82
C HIS A 170 -3.71 -13.74 -18.70
N GLY A 171 -3.67 -13.38 -19.99
CA GLY A 171 -4.64 -13.79 -20.99
C GLY A 171 -5.75 -12.77 -21.26
N ASP A 172 -5.85 -11.68 -20.50
CA ASP A 172 -6.71 -10.55 -20.89
C ASP A 172 -5.92 -9.60 -21.83
N PRO A 173 -6.28 -9.52 -23.12
CA PRO A 173 -5.59 -8.66 -24.09
C PRO A 173 -5.72 -7.17 -23.77
N ASN A 174 -6.64 -6.79 -22.87
CA ASN A 174 -6.82 -5.40 -22.42
C ASN A 174 -6.00 -5.07 -21.17
N THR A 175 -5.18 -5.99 -20.66
CA THR A 175 -4.27 -5.70 -19.54
C THR A 175 -3.03 -4.97 -20.03
N LEU A 176 -2.83 -3.76 -19.53
CA LEU A 176 -1.65 -2.94 -19.75
C LEU A 176 -0.91 -2.73 -18.42
N TYR A 177 0.42 -2.81 -18.46
CA TYR A 177 1.27 -2.42 -17.34
C TYR A 177 1.86 -1.05 -17.62
N THR A 178 1.86 -0.20 -16.60
CA THR A 178 2.37 1.17 -16.69
C THR A 178 3.39 1.38 -15.58
N ASP A 179 4.44 2.13 -15.86
CA ASP A 179 5.45 2.50 -14.88
C ASP A 179 6.07 3.85 -15.27
N ALA A 180 6.61 4.55 -14.29
CA ALA A 180 7.31 5.81 -14.49
C ALA A 180 8.60 5.87 -13.67
N ALA A 181 9.65 6.42 -14.28
CA ALA A 181 10.94 6.58 -13.63
C ALA A 181 11.49 7.99 -13.85
N ILE A 182 12.00 8.61 -12.77
CA ILE A 182 12.74 9.87 -12.84
C ILE A 182 14.16 9.58 -13.31
N TYR A 183 14.68 10.36 -14.26
CA TYR A 183 16.07 10.25 -14.68
C TYR A 183 17.02 10.62 -13.53
N THR A 184 18.15 9.93 -13.43
CA THR A 184 19.11 10.15 -12.33
C THR A 184 19.72 11.55 -12.32
N ASN A 185 19.82 12.20 -13.49
CA ASN A 185 20.63 13.40 -13.67
C ASN A 185 19.81 14.69 -13.82
N ASN A 186 18.48 14.59 -13.90
CA ASN A 186 17.61 15.76 -14.02
C ASN A 186 16.24 15.49 -13.37
N ARG A 187 15.31 16.44 -13.51
CA ARG A 187 13.94 16.33 -12.98
C ARG A 187 12.94 15.83 -14.02
N ASP A 188 13.43 15.29 -15.12
CA ASP A 188 12.56 14.73 -16.15
C ASP A 188 12.23 13.29 -15.77
N ALA A 189 11.09 12.81 -16.24
CA ALA A 189 10.66 11.43 -16.07
C ALA A 189 10.42 10.77 -17.41
N VAL A 190 10.60 9.46 -17.46
CA VAL A 190 10.06 8.61 -18.52
C VAL A 190 8.81 7.90 -17.98
N ALA A 191 7.74 7.92 -18.76
CA ALA A 191 6.56 7.11 -18.53
C ALA A 191 6.48 6.07 -19.65
N ALA A 192 6.18 4.82 -19.30
CA ALA A 192 6.11 3.72 -20.25
C ALA A 192 4.86 2.87 -20.04
N VAL A 193 4.31 2.38 -21.14
CA VAL A 193 3.21 1.41 -21.19
C VAL A 193 3.69 0.16 -21.91
N ILE A 194 3.50 -1.00 -21.29
CA ILE A 194 3.87 -2.30 -21.85
C ILE A 194 2.66 -3.25 -21.84
N TYR A 195 2.62 -4.17 -22.80
CA TYR A 195 1.64 -5.26 -22.83
C TYR A 195 1.95 -6.32 -21.78
N SER A 196 0.99 -7.24 -21.61
CA SER A 196 1.15 -8.41 -20.74
C SER A 196 2.19 -9.43 -21.23
N ASP A 197 2.62 -9.35 -22.49
CA ASP A 197 3.74 -10.08 -23.05
C ASP A 197 5.09 -9.33 -22.90
N HIS A 198 5.09 -8.22 -22.15
CA HIS A 198 6.24 -7.34 -21.88
C HIS A 198 6.77 -6.55 -23.09
N ASN A 199 6.02 -6.45 -24.18
CA ASN A 199 6.39 -5.60 -25.30
C ASN A 199 6.06 -4.13 -25.01
N LEU A 200 7.01 -3.23 -25.33
CA LEU A 200 6.83 -1.79 -25.22
C LEU A 200 5.80 -1.29 -26.25
N ILE A 201 4.82 -0.52 -25.78
CA ILE A 201 3.77 0.04 -26.62
C ILE A 201 4.07 1.51 -26.91
N GLU A 202 4.09 2.31 -25.87
CA GLU A 202 4.19 3.76 -25.95
C GLU A 202 5.02 4.25 -24.77
N CYS A 203 5.84 5.26 -25.02
CA CYS A 203 6.60 5.93 -23.99
C CYS A 203 6.61 7.44 -24.25
N LEU A 204 6.74 8.21 -23.18
CA LEU A 204 6.89 9.65 -23.28
C LEU A 204 7.86 10.16 -22.22
N THR A 205 8.44 11.33 -22.50
CA THR A 205 9.27 12.06 -21.55
C THR A 205 8.50 13.26 -21.01
N ILE A 206 8.47 13.39 -19.69
CA ILE A 206 7.80 14.48 -18.96
C ILE A 206 8.89 15.36 -18.38
N LYS A 207 8.83 16.65 -18.67
CA LYS A 207 9.85 17.60 -18.19
C LYS A 207 9.51 18.13 -16.81
N ASN A 208 10.53 18.30 -15.97
CA ASN A 208 10.44 18.95 -14.65
C ASN A 208 9.22 18.52 -13.82
N THR A 209 9.15 17.23 -13.53
CA THR A 209 8.03 16.60 -12.82
C THR A 209 8.47 15.97 -11.50
N ASN A 210 7.50 15.50 -10.72
CA ASN A 210 7.74 14.68 -9.53
C ASN A 210 7.31 13.22 -9.79
N PRO A 211 7.71 12.26 -8.95
CA PRO A 211 7.36 10.86 -9.15
C PRO A 211 5.84 10.61 -9.23
N GLU A 212 5.02 11.32 -8.46
CA GLU A 212 3.57 11.10 -8.45
C GLU A 212 2.90 11.54 -9.77
N GLU A 213 3.31 12.69 -10.30
CA GLU A 213 2.87 13.20 -11.59
C GLU A 213 3.32 12.30 -12.75
N ALA A 214 4.54 11.78 -12.66
CA ALA A 214 5.08 10.86 -13.66
C ALA A 214 4.26 9.54 -13.71
N GLU A 215 3.93 8.99 -12.54
CA GLU A 215 3.08 7.79 -12.42
C GLU A 215 1.66 8.04 -12.94
N ALA A 216 1.07 9.20 -12.60
CA ALA A 216 -0.25 9.58 -13.09
C ALA A 216 -0.27 9.71 -14.62
N ALA A 217 0.79 10.27 -15.21
CA ALA A 217 0.93 10.39 -16.65
C ALA A 217 1.13 9.02 -17.33
N ALA A 218 1.86 8.08 -16.73
CA ALA A 218 1.98 6.71 -17.25
C ALA A 218 0.62 6.00 -17.29
N ILE A 219 -0.17 6.14 -16.22
CA ILE A 219 -1.55 5.61 -16.17
C ILE A 219 -2.43 6.26 -17.27
N ALA A 220 -2.36 7.58 -17.43
CA ALA A 220 -3.12 8.31 -18.45
C ALA A 220 -2.74 7.89 -19.89
N LEU A 221 -1.45 7.63 -20.13
CA LEU A 221 -0.95 7.10 -21.39
C LEU A 221 -1.57 5.72 -21.67
N GLY A 222 -1.61 4.84 -20.67
CA GLY A 222 -2.24 3.52 -20.78
C GLY A 222 -3.73 3.59 -21.10
N PHE A 223 -4.48 4.49 -20.45
CA PHE A 223 -5.90 4.72 -20.77
C PHE A 223 -6.12 5.19 -22.20
N THR A 224 -5.31 6.17 -22.64
CA THR A 224 -5.42 6.74 -23.99
C THR A 224 -5.14 5.68 -25.06
N HIS A 225 -4.17 4.79 -24.82
CA HIS A 225 -3.91 3.65 -25.69
C HIS A 225 -5.10 2.67 -25.72
N GLY A 226 -5.64 2.31 -24.56
CA GLY A 226 -6.81 1.43 -24.45
C GLY A 226 -8.05 1.95 -25.19
N GLU A 227 -8.35 3.25 -25.10
CA GLU A 227 -9.47 3.88 -25.81
C GLU A 227 -9.29 3.83 -27.33
N ARG A 228 -8.07 4.05 -27.85
CA ARG A 228 -7.78 3.96 -29.30
C ARG A 228 -8.02 2.54 -29.83
N GLN A 229 -7.71 1.51 -29.04
CA GLN A 229 -7.93 0.11 -29.44
C GLN A 229 -9.40 -0.29 -29.40
N GLN A 230 -10.15 0.14 -28.39
CA GLN A 230 -11.60 -0.12 -28.31
C GLN A 230 -12.42 0.68 -29.34
N SER A 231 -11.88 1.80 -29.83
CA SER A 231 -12.49 2.59 -30.92
C SER A 231 -12.15 2.03 -32.32
N SER A 232 -11.26 1.04 -32.41
CA SER A 232 -10.83 0.40 -33.67
C SER A 232 -11.27 -1.08 -33.89
N PRO A 233 -12.46 -1.56 -33.46
CA PRO A 233 -12.98 -2.82 -33.97
C PRO A 233 -13.99 -2.59 -35.11
N ALA A 234 -13.66 -3.10 -36.30
CA ALA A 234 -14.51 -3.30 -37.49
C ALA A 234 -14.75 -2.11 -38.46
N HIS A 235 -13.75 -1.84 -39.31
CA HIS A 235 -14.00 -1.48 -40.71
C HIS A 235 -13.05 -2.28 -41.61
N ASN A 236 -13.32 -3.57 -41.78
CA ASN A 236 -12.77 -4.41 -42.84
C ASN A 236 -13.54 -5.74 -42.87
N TYR A 237 -14.76 -5.72 -43.42
CA TYR A 237 -15.28 -6.88 -44.13
C TYR A 237 -15.17 -6.57 -45.61
N GLY A 238 -14.41 -7.42 -46.30
CA GLY A 238 -14.02 -7.23 -47.69
C GLY A 238 -15.21 -7.16 -48.64
N LEU A 239 -15.02 -6.34 -49.68
CA LEU A 239 -15.72 -6.51 -50.95
C LEU A 239 -15.33 -7.89 -51.52
N PRO A 240 -16.28 -8.79 -51.81
CA PRO A 240 -15.96 -9.98 -52.58
C PRO A 240 -15.73 -9.60 -54.04
N ALA A 241 -14.49 -9.77 -54.50
CA ALA A 241 -14.15 -9.82 -55.90
C ALA A 241 -14.62 -11.14 -56.51
N SER A 242 -15.91 -11.22 -56.90
CA SER A 242 -16.40 -12.17 -57.91
C SER A 242 -17.89 -11.91 -58.21
N MET A 243 -18.16 -11.15 -59.29
CA MET A 243 -19.28 -11.33 -60.22
C MET A 243 -19.14 -10.30 -61.34
N LEU A 244 -18.31 -10.65 -62.33
CA LEU A 244 -18.64 -10.48 -63.74
C LEU A 244 -19.31 -11.78 -64.19
#